data_AF-A0A2J0LF08-F1
#
_entry.id   AF-A0A2J0LF08-F1
#
_cell.length_a   1.000
_cell.length_b   1.000
_cell.length_c   1.000
_cell.angle_alpha   90.00
_cell.angle_beta   90.00
_cell.angle_gamma   90.00
#
_symmetry.space_group_name_H-M   'P 1'
#
loop_
_entity.id
_entity.type
_entity.pdbx_description
1 polymer ?
#
loop_
_entity_poly.entity_id
_entity_poly.type
_entity_poly.pdbx_seq_one_letter_code
_entity_poly.pdbx_strand_id
1 'polypeptide(L)'
;MRMEKVFYEIDPFNRLIIGSLPGARKSGVKKFRQVVNGRFMTDENNALFYEVNKSSGIDIPQKIKFSGKYSLDKDHNLVFTLNKWNNQCEGNRLTLKTKLIDAKSNEIAFLINSKAGENKSLGCIIKLYGSWQADKNNRLTFGIERNRDDTDSLVLSGAWEINKNNEIVYKYGEESQIITFRGSWGISERRRINYELDKNINSGFNFRSTLGTLVSKGKEKSLAFDIGIGISKAKKLKRRIILSGRWKIAGDKELILETSDIEEGGVRLKLTKEMFDKRGMAYIESVIRDKECFIGGGMTFRW
;
A
#
# COMPACT_ATOMS: atom_id res chain seq x y z
N MET A 1 44.66 3.92 -0.06
CA MET A 1 44.00 4.42 1.17
C MET A 1 42.91 3.44 1.57
N ARG A 2 42.93 2.89 2.80
CA ARG A 2 41.77 2.16 3.35
C ARG A 2 40.80 3.21 3.89
N MET A 3 39.62 3.35 3.28
CA MET A 3 38.54 4.16 3.88
C MET A 3 38.20 3.56 5.25
N GLU A 4 38.22 4.37 6.30
CA GLU A 4 37.70 3.96 7.59
C GLU A 4 36.21 3.62 7.41
N LYS A 5 35.80 2.46 7.93
CA LYS A 5 34.40 2.04 7.87
C LYS A 5 33.57 2.91 8.81
N VAL A 6 32.59 3.59 8.24
CA VAL A 6 31.66 4.48 8.94
C VAL A 6 30.41 3.68 9.36
N PHE A 7 29.91 3.95 10.56
CA PHE A 7 28.68 3.40 11.15
C PHE A 7 27.58 4.48 11.11
N TYR A 8 26.36 4.10 10.75
CA TYR A 8 25.21 5.01 10.60
C TYR A 8 24.06 4.57 11.47
N GLU A 9 23.53 5.45 12.30
CA GLU A 9 22.38 5.17 13.17
C GLU A 9 21.37 6.30 13.10
N ILE A 10 20.11 5.99 13.42
CA ILE A 10 19.07 7.01 13.61
C ILE A 10 18.75 7.12 15.09
N ASP A 11 18.83 8.34 15.62
CA ASP A 11 18.45 8.60 17.01
C ASP A 11 16.92 8.71 17.18
N PRO A 12 16.41 8.80 18.43
CA PRO A 12 14.97 8.90 18.68
C PRO A 12 14.26 10.12 18.07
N PHE A 13 15.01 11.09 17.53
CA PHE A 13 14.55 12.33 16.90
C PHE A 13 14.81 12.33 15.38
N ASN A 14 14.96 11.16 14.75
CA ASN A 14 15.17 11.01 13.31
C ASN A 14 16.42 11.73 12.78
N ARG A 15 17.47 11.84 13.61
CA ARG A 15 18.75 12.45 13.20
C ARG A 15 19.77 11.37 12.89
N LEU A 16 20.59 11.62 11.88
CA LEU A 16 21.66 10.70 11.54
C LEU A 16 22.80 10.84 12.54
N ILE A 17 23.18 9.74 13.16
CA ILE A 17 24.40 9.61 13.96
C ILE A 17 25.44 8.91 13.11
N ILE A 18 26.63 9.50 13.05
CA ILE A 18 27.81 8.90 12.45
C ILE A 18 28.78 8.50 13.57
N GLY A 19 29.33 7.29 13.46
CA GLY A 19 30.33 6.77 14.40
C GLY A 19 31.38 5.88 13.73
N SER A 20 32.43 5.56 14.47
CA SER A 20 33.41 4.52 14.09
C SER A 20 32.93 3.14 14.55
N LEU A 21 33.32 2.08 13.83
CA LEU A 21 32.95 0.70 14.17
C LEU A 21 33.31 0.31 15.62
N PRO A 22 32.44 -0.46 16.30
CA PRO A 22 32.78 -1.13 17.55
C PRO A 22 33.99 -2.06 17.32
N GLY A 23 35.12 -1.80 18.00
CA GLY A 23 36.32 -2.65 17.92
C GLY A 23 37.56 -1.99 17.28
N ALA A 24 37.46 -0.77 16.74
CA ALA A 24 38.63 0.02 16.35
C ALA A 24 39.37 0.60 17.58
N ARG A 25 39.87 -0.28 18.46
CA ARG A 25 40.67 0.09 19.64
C ARG A 25 42.10 0.45 19.20
N LYS A 26 42.38 1.73 19.00
CA LYS A 26 43.76 2.24 18.94
C LYS A 26 44.07 3.41 19.87
N SER A 27 43.06 4.07 20.44
CA SER A 27 43.27 5.10 21.47
C SER A 27 42.20 4.96 22.55
N GLY A 28 42.59 5.01 23.83
CA GLY A 28 41.72 4.84 25.00
C GLY A 28 40.66 5.93 25.20
N VAL A 29 40.34 6.71 24.16
CA VAL A 29 39.32 7.77 24.17
C VAL A 29 38.08 7.23 23.47
N LYS A 30 36.92 7.27 24.15
CA LYS A 30 35.61 6.98 23.53
C LYS A 30 35.47 7.86 22.28
N LYS A 31 35.56 7.30 21.07
CA LYS A 31 35.23 8.05 19.85
C LYS A 31 33.76 8.47 19.92
N PHE A 32 33.53 9.76 19.72
CA PHE A 32 32.24 10.42 19.91
C PHE A 32 31.26 10.03 18.81
N ARG A 33 30.07 9.55 19.19
CA ARG A 33 28.90 9.50 18.32
C ARG A 33 28.56 10.94 17.95
N GLN A 34 28.61 11.27 16.67
CA GLN A 34 28.31 12.62 16.21
C GLN A 34 26.96 12.66 15.53
N VAL A 35 26.09 13.54 16.01
CA VAL A 35 24.86 13.88 15.30
C VAL A 35 25.22 14.78 14.12
N VAL A 36 24.82 14.37 12.92
CA VAL A 36 24.97 15.17 11.71
C VAL A 36 23.71 16.01 11.52
N ASN A 37 23.89 17.31 11.31
CA ASN A 37 22.77 18.19 11.04
C ASN A 37 22.33 18.07 9.59
N GLY A 38 21.11 17.59 9.38
CA GLY A 38 20.56 17.38 8.06
C GLY A 38 19.14 16.81 8.10
N ARG A 39 18.70 16.22 6.98
CA ARG A 39 17.37 15.61 6.85
C ARG A 39 17.39 14.41 5.91
N PHE A 40 16.50 13.45 6.17
CA PHE A 40 16.23 12.35 5.26
C PHE A 40 15.34 12.81 4.11
N MET A 41 15.69 12.38 2.90
CA MET A 41 15.00 12.71 1.66
C MET A 41 14.97 11.48 0.76
N THR A 42 14.05 11.49 -0.19
CA THR A 42 14.01 10.54 -1.31
C THR A 42 14.13 11.32 -2.62
N ASP A 43 14.74 10.70 -3.63
CA ASP A 43 14.70 11.23 -4.99
C ASP A 43 13.59 10.56 -5.82
N GLU A 44 13.47 10.96 -7.09
CA GLU A 44 12.50 10.43 -8.05
C GLU A 44 12.61 8.91 -8.28
N ASN A 45 13.77 8.31 -7.96
CA ASN A 45 14.03 6.87 -8.10
C ASN A 45 13.84 6.13 -6.77
N ASN A 46 13.17 6.79 -5.81
CA ASN A 46 12.97 6.31 -4.45
C ASN A 46 14.28 5.99 -3.72
N ALA A 47 15.41 6.59 -4.08
CA ALA A 47 16.66 6.37 -3.36
C ALA A 47 16.68 7.19 -2.07
N LEU A 48 16.88 6.52 -0.93
CA LEU A 48 17.01 7.19 0.37
C LEU A 48 18.37 7.88 0.46
N PHE A 49 18.37 9.15 0.88
CA PHE A 49 19.59 9.85 1.21
C PHE A 49 19.42 10.79 2.40
N TYR A 50 20.53 11.14 3.02
CA TYR A 50 20.60 12.19 4.03
C TYR A 50 21.27 13.43 3.43
N GLU A 51 20.57 14.56 3.46
CA GLU A 51 21.06 15.86 3.03
C GLU A 51 21.60 16.63 4.23
N VAL A 52 22.90 16.95 4.22
CA VAL A 52 23.61 17.64 5.31
C VAL A 52 23.49 19.15 5.13
N ASN A 53 22.99 19.86 6.16
CA ASN A 53 22.63 21.28 6.04
C ASN A 53 23.85 22.21 5.84
N LYS A 54 24.96 21.95 6.54
CA LYS A 54 26.26 22.62 6.37
C LYS A 54 27.36 21.69 6.87
N SER A 55 28.45 21.53 6.10
CA SER A 55 29.62 20.74 6.51
C SER A 55 30.24 21.38 7.75
N SER A 56 30.07 20.76 8.92
CA SER A 56 30.58 21.24 10.20
C SER A 56 32.10 21.04 10.35
N GLY A 57 32.88 21.33 9.30
CA GLY A 57 34.34 21.21 9.30
C GLY A 57 34.88 19.80 9.15
N ILE A 58 34.08 18.85 8.66
CA ILE A 58 34.47 17.45 8.49
C ILE A 58 34.24 17.06 7.02
N ASP A 59 35.11 16.20 6.49
CA ASP A 59 35.08 15.52 5.18
C ASP A 59 33.82 14.62 5.00
N ILE A 60 32.65 15.09 5.42
CA ILE A 60 31.36 14.43 5.28
C ILE A 60 30.74 14.95 3.99
N PRO A 61 30.33 14.08 3.06
CA PRO A 61 29.68 14.51 1.83
C PRO A 61 28.36 15.21 2.16
N GLN A 62 28.01 16.24 1.39
CA GLN A 62 26.74 16.96 1.53
C GLN A 62 25.52 16.04 1.37
N LYS A 63 25.68 14.92 0.67
CA LYS A 63 24.64 13.92 0.42
C LYS A 63 25.18 12.52 0.73
N ILE A 64 24.60 11.86 1.73
CA ILE A 64 24.90 10.47 2.08
C ILE A 64 23.80 9.59 1.48
N LYS A 65 24.12 8.83 0.42
CA LYS A 65 23.17 7.92 -0.23
C LYS A 65 23.17 6.56 0.46
N PHE A 66 21.98 6.00 0.67
CA PHE A 66 21.82 4.67 1.23
C PHE A 66 21.33 3.69 0.14
N SER A 67 21.74 2.44 0.27
CA SER A 67 21.28 1.33 -0.57
C SER A 67 20.74 0.24 0.33
N GLY A 68 19.55 -0.26 0.02
CA GLY A 68 18.78 -1.10 0.93
C GLY A 68 17.35 -1.27 0.47
N LYS A 69 16.52 -1.88 1.31
CA LYS A 69 15.11 -2.19 1.05
C LYS A 69 14.17 -1.47 2.01
N TYR A 70 13.09 -0.92 1.49
CA TYR A 70 12.04 -0.35 2.32
C TYR A 70 11.09 -1.41 2.89
N SER A 71 10.56 -1.13 4.08
CA SER A 71 9.49 -1.87 4.74
C SER A 71 8.79 -0.97 5.76
N LEU A 72 7.64 -1.42 6.27
CA LEU A 72 7.00 -0.81 7.44
C LEU A 72 7.14 -1.75 8.64
N ASP A 73 7.33 -1.17 9.83
CA ASP A 73 7.14 -1.92 11.07
C ASP A 73 5.67 -1.92 11.53
N LYS A 74 5.43 -2.45 12.73
CA LYS A 74 4.08 -2.57 13.32
C LYS A 74 3.45 -1.21 13.69
N ASP A 75 4.27 -0.18 13.87
CA ASP A 75 3.88 1.16 14.31
C ASP A 75 3.88 2.14 13.12
N HIS A 76 3.96 1.61 11.88
CA HIS A 76 4.00 2.36 10.63
C HIS A 76 5.22 3.28 10.50
N ASN A 77 6.31 2.95 11.19
CA ASN A 77 7.60 3.57 10.94
C ASN A 77 8.20 3.04 9.64
N LEU A 78 8.82 3.92 8.87
CA LEU A 78 9.53 3.56 7.65
C LEU A 78 10.89 2.94 8.03
N VAL A 79 11.09 1.68 7.65
CA VAL A 79 12.32 0.95 7.92
C VAL A 79 13.08 0.68 6.63
N PHE A 80 14.32 1.16 6.58
CA PHE A 80 15.23 0.93 5.47
C PHE A 80 16.33 -0.06 5.88
N THR A 81 16.30 -1.26 5.30
CA THR A 81 17.28 -2.32 5.59
C THR A 81 18.44 -2.22 4.62
N LEU A 82 19.63 -1.87 5.11
CA LEU A 82 20.82 -1.62 4.30
C LEU A 82 21.32 -2.90 3.60
N ASN A 83 21.72 -2.77 2.33
CA ASN A 83 22.35 -3.85 1.58
C ASN A 83 23.71 -4.17 2.22
N LYS A 84 23.87 -5.42 2.67
CA LYS A 84 24.98 -5.94 3.49
C LYS A 84 26.36 -5.36 3.16
N TRP A 85 26.85 -4.50 4.03
CA TRP A 85 28.28 -4.29 4.25
C TRP A 85 28.56 -4.23 5.76
N ASN A 86 28.77 -5.39 6.40
CA ASN A 86 29.41 -5.54 7.72
C ASN A 86 28.73 -4.89 8.96
N ASN A 87 27.42 -5.09 9.20
CA ASN A 87 26.78 -4.70 10.47
C ASN A 87 27.05 -3.23 10.86
N GLN A 88 26.86 -2.32 9.89
CA GLN A 88 27.04 -0.87 10.04
C GLN A 88 26.00 -0.21 10.95
N CYS A 89 24.98 -0.96 11.37
CA CYS A 89 24.03 -0.62 12.42
C CYS A 89 23.41 -1.89 13.02
N GLU A 90 22.80 -1.76 14.20
CA GLU A 90 22.06 -2.85 14.82
C GLU A 90 21.00 -3.38 13.83
N GLY A 91 21.12 -4.65 13.46
CA GLY A 91 20.26 -5.29 12.47
C GLY A 91 20.40 -4.77 11.03
N ASN A 92 21.34 -3.87 10.72
CA ASN A 92 21.44 -3.17 9.43
C ASN A 92 20.16 -2.38 9.06
N ARG A 93 19.44 -1.85 10.05
CA ARG A 93 18.16 -1.15 9.84
C ARG A 93 18.24 0.30 10.24
N LEU A 94 17.75 1.16 9.36
CA LEU A 94 17.48 2.57 9.62
C LEU A 94 15.96 2.72 9.81
N THR A 95 15.53 2.89 11.06
CA THR A 95 14.10 3.08 11.39
C THR A 95 13.80 4.56 11.56
N LEU A 96 12.99 5.11 10.66
CA LEU A 96 12.52 6.49 10.70
C LEU A 96 11.13 6.51 11.34
N LYS A 97 10.99 7.24 12.44
CA LYS A 97 9.68 7.50 13.04
C LYS A 97 8.88 8.40 12.12
N THR A 98 7.85 7.83 11.51
CA THR A 98 7.05 8.48 10.46
C THR A 98 5.58 8.50 10.81
N LYS A 99 4.86 9.47 10.24
CA LYS A 99 3.41 9.48 10.17
C LYS A 99 2.99 9.39 8.71
N LEU A 100 2.22 8.38 8.34
CA LEU A 100 1.63 8.27 6.99
C LEU A 100 0.56 9.36 6.82
N ILE A 101 0.81 10.34 5.96
CA ILE A 101 -0.05 11.52 5.83
C ILE A 101 -0.90 11.54 4.56
N ASP A 102 -0.49 10.83 3.52
CA ASP A 102 -1.21 10.78 2.24
C ASP A 102 -0.91 9.48 1.48
N ALA A 103 -1.87 9.07 0.66
CA ALA A 103 -1.78 7.90 -0.21
C ALA A 103 -2.57 8.16 -1.51
N LYS A 104 -1.84 8.52 -2.56
CA LYS A 104 -2.37 8.72 -3.92
C LYS A 104 -2.21 7.45 -4.73
N SER A 105 -2.79 7.40 -5.93
CA SER A 105 -2.68 6.25 -6.82
C SER A 105 -1.23 5.84 -7.09
N ASN A 106 -0.30 6.79 -7.23
CA ASN A 106 1.10 6.50 -7.55
C ASN A 106 2.12 6.88 -6.47
N GLU A 107 1.66 7.35 -5.30
CA GLU A 107 2.51 7.96 -4.28
C GLU A 107 2.02 7.61 -2.88
N ILE A 108 2.96 7.36 -1.97
CA ILE A 108 2.72 7.31 -0.53
C ILE A 108 3.63 8.32 0.18
N ALA A 109 3.05 9.12 1.08
CA ALA A 109 3.76 10.22 1.74
C ALA A 109 3.82 10.07 3.26
N PHE A 110 5.01 10.29 3.80
CA PHE A 110 5.31 10.19 5.22
C PHE A 110 5.84 11.51 5.76
N LEU A 111 5.26 11.98 6.87
CA LEU A 111 5.83 13.08 7.66
C LEU A 111 6.86 12.53 8.64
N ILE A 112 8.06 13.09 8.60
CA ILE A 112 9.16 12.87 9.55
C ILE A 112 9.34 14.14 10.34
N ASN A 113 9.21 14.03 11.66
CA ASN A 113 9.57 15.10 12.57
C ASN A 113 11.00 14.86 13.08
N SER A 114 11.89 15.83 12.87
CA SER A 114 13.25 15.83 13.39
C SER A 114 13.51 17.02 14.30
N LYS A 115 14.51 16.93 15.19
CA LYS A 115 14.93 18.04 16.06
C LYS A 115 16.23 18.67 15.58
N ALA A 116 16.19 19.93 15.13
CA ALA A 116 17.38 20.71 14.80
C ALA A 116 17.84 21.54 16.02
N GLY A 117 18.42 20.88 17.02
CA GLY A 117 18.86 21.50 18.28
C GLY A 117 17.78 21.48 19.37
N GLU A 118 17.98 22.24 20.46
CA GLU A 118 17.16 22.14 21.68
C GLU A 118 15.69 22.53 21.47
N ASN A 119 15.39 23.50 20.60
CA ASN A 119 14.05 24.10 20.49
C ASN A 119 13.45 24.18 19.08
N LYS A 120 14.03 23.53 18.06
CA LYS A 120 13.50 23.58 16.69
C LYS A 120 13.08 22.20 16.21
N SER A 121 11.80 21.99 15.98
CA SER A 121 11.29 20.85 15.21
C SER A 121 11.28 21.20 13.72
N LEU A 122 11.74 20.26 12.89
CA LEU A 122 11.64 20.34 11.45
C LEU A 122 10.78 19.17 10.98
N GLY A 123 9.64 19.49 10.36
CA GLY A 123 8.84 18.53 9.61
C GLY A 123 9.39 18.39 8.20
N CYS A 124 9.60 17.15 7.75
CA CYS A 124 9.98 16.83 6.38
C CYS A 124 9.01 15.79 5.83
N ILE A 125 8.60 15.94 4.57
CA ILE A 125 7.76 14.96 3.90
C ILE A 125 8.66 14.11 3.00
N ILE A 126 8.67 12.79 3.24
CA ILE A 126 9.24 11.81 2.33
C ILE A 126 8.12 11.24 1.47
N LYS A 127 8.35 11.18 0.16
CA LYS A 127 7.44 10.59 -0.80
C LYS A 127 8.09 9.37 -1.44
N LEU A 128 7.31 8.30 -1.57
CA LEU A 128 7.72 7.13 -2.32
C LEU A 128 6.73 6.91 -3.47
N TYR A 129 7.26 6.63 -4.66
CA TYR A 129 6.51 6.43 -5.88
C TYR A 129 6.38 4.95 -6.24
N GLY A 130 5.27 4.59 -6.86
CA GLY A 130 4.99 3.22 -7.26
C GLY A 130 3.50 2.97 -7.44
N SER A 131 3.02 1.78 -7.08
CA SER A 131 1.63 1.38 -7.33
C SER A 131 1.03 0.61 -6.16
N TRP A 132 -0.29 0.76 -5.98
CA TRP A 132 -1.05 0.02 -4.99
C TRP A 132 -1.47 -1.34 -5.53
N GLN A 133 -1.45 -2.34 -4.65
CA GLN A 133 -1.90 -3.69 -4.90
C GLN A 133 -2.40 -4.35 -3.61
N ALA A 134 -3.19 -5.41 -3.76
CA ALA A 134 -3.52 -6.29 -2.65
C ALA A 134 -2.56 -7.48 -2.63
N ASP A 135 -2.02 -7.81 -1.45
CA ASP A 135 -1.19 -9.01 -1.34
C ASP A 135 -2.03 -10.30 -1.33
N LYS A 136 -1.37 -11.46 -1.25
CA LYS A 136 -2.05 -12.77 -1.19
C LYS A 136 -3.02 -12.96 -0.01
N ASN A 137 -2.96 -12.07 0.99
CA ASN A 137 -3.82 -12.06 2.17
C ASN A 137 -4.81 -10.88 2.16
N ASN A 138 -5.01 -10.21 1.01
CA ASN A 138 -5.88 -9.04 0.84
C ASN A 138 -5.48 -7.84 1.71
N ARG A 139 -4.19 -7.69 2.05
CA ARG A 139 -3.65 -6.51 2.72
C ARG A 139 -3.30 -5.44 1.70
N LEU A 140 -3.55 -4.18 2.06
CA LEU A 140 -3.17 -3.04 1.22
C LEU A 140 -1.64 -2.96 1.19
N THR A 141 -1.08 -3.01 -0.01
CA THR A 141 0.37 -3.02 -0.22
C THR A 141 0.73 -1.99 -1.27
N PHE A 142 1.72 -1.16 -0.96
CA PHE A 142 2.31 -0.25 -1.94
C PHE A 142 3.61 -0.86 -2.46
N GLY A 143 3.65 -1.21 -3.74
CA GLY A 143 4.88 -1.62 -4.42
C GLY A 143 5.67 -0.38 -4.81
N ILE A 144 6.91 -0.28 -4.35
CA ILE A 144 7.79 0.86 -4.66
C ILE A 144 8.56 0.54 -5.94
N GLU A 145 8.48 1.44 -6.91
CA GLU A 145 9.19 1.32 -8.18
C GLU A 145 10.63 1.82 -8.06
N ARG A 146 11.60 1.08 -8.59
CA ARG A 146 13.02 1.43 -8.54
C ARG A 146 13.67 1.09 -9.88
N ASN A 147 14.80 1.73 -10.20
CA ASN A 147 15.52 1.56 -11.48
C ASN A 147 16.14 0.17 -11.71
N ARG A 148 16.04 -0.74 -10.75
CA ARG A 148 16.49 -2.13 -10.85
C ARG A 148 15.25 -2.98 -10.58
N ASP A 149 15.13 -4.17 -11.18
CA ASP A 149 14.01 -5.11 -11.00
C ASP A 149 13.77 -5.57 -9.53
N ASP A 150 14.41 -4.92 -8.55
CA ASP A 150 14.17 -5.05 -7.14
C ASP A 150 12.94 -4.21 -6.74
N THR A 151 11.85 -4.92 -6.44
CA THR A 151 10.62 -4.31 -5.93
C THR A 151 10.63 -4.36 -4.41
N ASP A 152 10.51 -3.19 -3.79
CA ASP A 152 10.21 -3.09 -2.36
C ASP A 152 8.69 -3.01 -2.17
N SER A 153 8.18 -3.44 -1.02
CA SER A 153 6.76 -3.34 -0.72
C SER A 153 6.49 -2.87 0.69
N LEU A 154 5.60 -1.88 0.82
CA LEU A 154 5.09 -1.40 2.09
C LEU A 154 3.74 -2.03 2.34
N VAL A 155 3.67 -2.95 3.29
CA VAL A 155 2.43 -3.62 3.66
C VAL A 155 1.78 -2.90 4.82
N LEU A 156 0.57 -2.39 4.60
CA LEU A 156 -0.25 -1.82 5.67
C LEU A 156 -0.86 -2.96 6.49
N SER A 157 -0.35 -3.13 7.71
CA SER A 157 -0.69 -4.25 8.61
C SER A 157 -2.07 -4.14 9.27
N GLY A 158 -2.68 -2.96 9.25
CA GLY A 158 -3.99 -2.71 9.82
C GLY A 158 -5.13 -3.30 8.99
N ALA A 159 -6.29 -3.43 9.62
CA ALA A 159 -7.52 -3.70 8.89
C ALA A 159 -7.99 -2.42 8.20
N TRP A 160 -8.55 -2.59 6.99
CA TRP A 160 -9.27 -1.54 6.31
C TRP A 160 -10.79 -1.80 6.38
N GLU A 161 -11.55 -0.75 6.14
CA GLU A 161 -13.01 -0.75 6.10
C GLU A 161 -13.52 0.01 4.88
N ILE A 162 -14.83 0.00 4.68
CA ILE A 162 -15.48 0.71 3.59
C ILE A 162 -16.40 1.72 4.21
N ASN A 163 -16.27 2.97 3.80
CA ASN A 163 -17.14 4.02 4.29
C ASN A 163 -18.46 4.08 3.51
N LYS A 164 -19.31 5.05 3.86
CA LYS A 164 -20.62 5.27 3.21
C LYS A 164 -20.54 5.62 1.72
N ASN A 165 -19.37 6.06 1.23
CA ASN A 165 -19.13 6.41 -0.16
C ASN A 165 -18.50 5.25 -0.94
N ASN A 166 -18.48 4.04 -0.37
CA ASN A 166 -17.79 2.88 -0.94
C ASN A 166 -16.27 3.08 -1.12
N GLU A 167 -15.64 3.96 -0.35
CA GLU A 167 -14.19 4.19 -0.37
C GLU A 167 -13.48 3.27 0.63
N ILE A 168 -12.25 2.84 0.31
CA ILE A 168 -11.43 2.08 1.25
C ILE A 168 -10.83 3.05 2.26
N VAL A 169 -11.12 2.81 3.53
CA VAL A 169 -10.60 3.59 4.66
C VAL A 169 -9.66 2.74 5.49
N TYR A 170 -8.43 3.23 5.64
CA TYR A 170 -7.40 2.63 6.45
C TYR A 170 -7.17 3.47 7.70
N LYS A 171 -7.34 2.85 8.86
CA LYS A 171 -7.14 3.48 10.18
C LYS A 171 -5.90 2.90 10.85
N TYR A 172 -5.02 3.75 11.36
CA TYR A 172 -3.81 3.31 12.05
C TYR A 172 -3.38 4.26 13.17
N GLY A 173 -2.51 3.75 14.06
CA GLY A 173 -2.02 4.49 15.22
C GLY A 173 -3.08 4.69 16.32
N GLU A 174 -2.62 5.09 17.51
CA GLU A 174 -3.48 5.38 18.66
C GLU A 174 -4.38 6.60 18.40
N GLU A 175 -3.86 7.59 17.67
CA GLU A 175 -4.60 8.79 17.26
C GLU A 175 -5.65 8.53 16.17
N SER A 176 -5.86 7.28 15.76
CA SER A 176 -6.82 6.90 14.71
C SER A 176 -6.62 7.69 13.41
N GLN A 177 -5.37 7.81 12.97
CA GLN A 177 -5.04 8.44 11.69
C GLN A 177 -5.76 7.71 10.56
N ILE A 178 -6.34 8.49 9.63
CA ILE A 178 -7.21 7.96 8.57
C ILE A 178 -6.59 8.25 7.21
N ILE A 179 -6.44 7.21 6.41
CA ILE A 179 -6.11 7.29 4.98
C ILE A 179 -7.31 6.78 4.20
N THR A 180 -7.84 7.62 3.30
CA THR A 180 -8.96 7.26 2.44
C THR A 180 -8.47 7.12 1.01
N PHE A 181 -8.63 5.93 0.45
CA PHE A 181 -8.37 5.66 -0.95
C PHE A 181 -9.62 5.95 -1.75
N ARG A 182 -9.51 6.84 -2.73
CA ARG A 182 -10.60 7.18 -3.64
C ARG A 182 -10.40 6.44 -4.95
N GLY A 183 -11.40 5.67 -5.36
CA GLY A 183 -11.35 4.79 -6.50
C GLY A 183 -12.70 4.15 -6.77
N SER A 184 -12.74 3.26 -7.75
CA SER A 184 -13.96 2.58 -8.18
C SER A 184 -13.86 1.08 -7.95
N TRP A 185 -14.97 0.46 -7.55
CA TRP A 185 -15.06 -1.00 -7.47
C TRP A 185 -15.43 -1.59 -8.82
N GLY A 186 -14.80 -2.69 -9.18
CA GLY A 186 -15.18 -3.52 -10.31
C GLY A 186 -15.02 -5.00 -9.99
N ILE A 187 -15.55 -5.84 -10.87
CA ILE A 187 -15.40 -7.29 -10.78
C ILE A 187 -14.37 -7.65 -11.84
N SER A 188 -13.28 -8.30 -11.45
CA SER A 188 -12.19 -8.67 -12.37
C SER A 188 -12.21 -10.16 -12.74
N GLU A 189 -12.62 -11.04 -11.82
CA GLU A 189 -12.73 -12.48 -12.03
C GLU A 189 -13.81 -13.10 -11.11
N ARG A 190 -14.17 -14.38 -11.31
CA ARG A 190 -15.18 -15.13 -10.53
C ARG A 190 -15.08 -14.98 -9.01
N ARG A 191 -13.88 -14.81 -8.48
CA ARG A 191 -13.57 -14.71 -7.05
C ARG A 191 -12.64 -13.53 -6.77
N ARG A 192 -12.72 -12.51 -7.62
CA ARG A 192 -11.92 -11.31 -7.47
C ARG A 192 -12.74 -10.05 -7.71
N ILE A 193 -12.58 -9.12 -6.80
CA ILE A 193 -13.11 -7.77 -6.91
C ILE A 193 -11.91 -6.82 -6.92
N ASN A 194 -11.89 -5.90 -7.87
CA ASN A 194 -10.86 -4.88 -7.95
C ASN A 194 -11.37 -3.55 -7.36
N TYR A 195 -10.46 -2.79 -6.78
CA TYR A 195 -10.66 -1.40 -6.42
C TYR A 195 -9.62 -0.58 -7.17
N GLU A 196 -10.03 0.05 -8.26
CA GLU A 196 -9.15 0.79 -9.17
C GLU A 196 -8.94 2.22 -8.64
N LEU A 197 -7.68 2.60 -8.42
CA LEU A 197 -7.31 3.97 -8.05
C LEU A 197 -6.89 4.77 -9.28
N ASP A 198 -6.12 4.14 -10.17
CA ASP A 198 -5.68 4.74 -11.43
C ASP A 198 -5.35 3.63 -12.44
N LYS A 199 -6.11 3.63 -13.53
CA LYS A 199 -6.00 2.66 -14.61
C LYS A 199 -4.71 2.80 -15.42
N ASN A 200 -4.20 4.02 -15.59
CA ASN A 200 -3.09 4.29 -16.50
C ASN A 200 -1.79 3.65 -16.01
N ILE A 201 -1.64 3.54 -14.69
CA ILE A 201 -0.49 2.94 -14.01
C ILE A 201 -0.83 1.59 -13.36
N ASN A 202 -2.02 1.05 -13.64
CA ASN A 202 -2.51 -0.20 -13.06
C ASN A 202 -2.41 -0.22 -11.51
N SER A 203 -2.74 0.90 -10.87
CA SER A 203 -2.72 1.02 -9.41
C SER A 203 -4.10 0.78 -8.83
N GLY A 204 -4.20 -0.22 -7.97
CA GLY A 204 -5.46 -0.62 -7.37
C GLY A 204 -5.38 -1.95 -6.65
N PHE A 205 -6.42 -2.29 -5.91
CA PHE A 205 -6.42 -3.47 -5.06
C PHE A 205 -7.21 -4.60 -5.71
N ASN A 206 -6.53 -5.69 -6.10
CA ASN A 206 -7.18 -6.88 -6.63
C ASN A 206 -7.39 -7.93 -5.52
N PHE A 207 -8.57 -7.90 -4.89
CA PHE A 207 -8.86 -8.73 -3.73
C PHE A 207 -9.44 -10.08 -4.11
N ARG A 208 -8.98 -11.13 -3.43
CA ARG A 208 -9.64 -12.44 -3.41
C ARG A 208 -10.90 -12.36 -2.56
N SER A 209 -12.04 -12.70 -3.15
CA SER A 209 -13.36 -12.64 -2.52
C SER A 209 -14.09 -13.99 -2.61
N THR A 210 -15.22 -14.10 -1.90
CA THR A 210 -16.21 -15.14 -2.17
C THR A 210 -16.87 -14.92 -3.53
N LEU A 211 -17.62 -15.92 -4.00
CA LEU A 211 -18.59 -15.68 -5.06
C LEU A 211 -19.55 -14.57 -4.62
N GLY A 212 -19.90 -13.70 -5.56
CA GLY A 212 -20.93 -12.68 -5.33
C GLY A 212 -22.26 -13.35 -5.02
N THR A 213 -22.93 -12.89 -3.97
CA THR A 213 -24.27 -13.35 -3.59
C THR A 213 -25.25 -12.19 -3.74
N LEU A 214 -26.39 -12.45 -4.38
CA LEU A 214 -27.49 -11.50 -4.42
C LEU A 214 -28.04 -11.29 -3.00
N VAL A 215 -28.13 -10.03 -2.58
CA VAL A 215 -28.74 -9.62 -1.32
C VAL A 215 -29.84 -8.62 -1.63
N SER A 216 -30.99 -8.75 -0.96
CA SER A 216 -32.13 -7.85 -1.13
C SER A 216 -32.32 -7.03 0.13
N LYS A 217 -32.44 -5.71 -0.02
CA LYS A 217 -32.82 -4.80 1.07
C LYS A 217 -34.06 -4.02 0.63
N GLY A 218 -35.24 -4.53 1.00
CA GLY A 218 -36.50 -4.02 0.50
C GLY A 218 -36.66 -4.29 -1.01
N LYS A 219 -36.83 -3.23 -1.81
CA LYS A 219 -36.96 -3.33 -3.28
C LYS A 219 -35.61 -3.28 -4.00
N GLU A 220 -34.53 -2.93 -3.31
CA GLU A 220 -33.19 -2.87 -3.90
C GLU A 220 -32.52 -4.25 -3.84
N LYS A 221 -31.90 -4.63 -4.95
CA LYS A 221 -31.11 -5.85 -5.08
C LYS A 221 -29.65 -5.44 -5.30
N SER A 222 -28.76 -5.97 -4.48
CA SER A 222 -27.32 -5.67 -4.52
C SER A 222 -26.51 -6.96 -4.64
N LEU A 223 -25.25 -6.84 -5.05
CA LEU A 223 -24.29 -7.93 -4.99
C LEU A 223 -23.40 -7.77 -3.75
N ALA A 224 -23.37 -8.80 -2.92
CA ALA A 224 -22.50 -8.87 -1.76
C ALA A 224 -21.29 -9.77 -2.03
N PHE A 225 -20.10 -9.29 -1.66
CA PHE A 225 -18.86 -10.05 -1.72
C PHE A 225 -18.23 -10.06 -0.34
N ASP A 226 -17.77 -11.22 0.12
CA ASP A 226 -17.03 -11.31 1.36
C ASP A 226 -15.53 -11.42 1.06
N ILE A 227 -14.72 -10.58 1.70
CA ILE A 227 -13.26 -10.52 1.59
C ILE A 227 -12.65 -10.85 2.95
N GLY A 228 -11.74 -11.83 2.98
CA GLY A 228 -10.94 -12.13 4.15
C GLY A 228 -9.62 -11.35 4.13
N ILE A 229 -9.43 -10.44 5.07
CA ILE A 229 -8.22 -9.62 5.25
C ILE A 229 -7.33 -10.26 6.31
N GLY A 230 -6.08 -10.59 5.98
CA GLY A 230 -5.10 -11.07 6.95
C GLY A 230 -4.56 -9.92 7.80
N ILE A 231 -4.81 -9.91 9.11
CA ILE A 231 -4.19 -8.96 10.05
C ILE A 231 -2.87 -9.53 10.56
N SER A 232 -2.84 -10.85 10.82
CA SER A 232 -1.64 -11.57 11.23
C SER A 232 -1.67 -12.99 10.66
N LYS A 233 -0.63 -13.80 10.94
CA LYS A 233 -0.62 -15.22 10.56
C LYS A 233 -1.81 -16.00 11.13
N ALA A 234 -2.29 -15.63 12.32
CA ALA A 234 -3.38 -16.31 13.01
C ALA A 234 -4.73 -15.58 12.90
N LYS A 235 -4.74 -14.27 12.61
CA LYS A 235 -5.95 -13.44 12.64
C LYS A 235 -6.35 -12.99 11.24
N LYS A 236 -7.57 -13.36 10.84
CA LYS A 236 -8.25 -12.86 9.65
C LYS A 236 -9.50 -12.10 10.04
N LEU A 237 -9.80 -11.04 9.31
CA LEU A 237 -11.01 -10.25 9.45
C LEU A 237 -11.83 -10.36 8.18
N LYS A 238 -13.13 -10.62 8.32
CA LYS A 238 -14.05 -10.68 7.18
C LYS A 238 -14.68 -9.31 6.96
N ARG A 239 -14.67 -8.84 5.72
CA ARG A 239 -15.34 -7.61 5.27
C ARG A 239 -16.31 -7.94 4.17
N ARG A 240 -17.51 -7.33 4.23
CA ARG A 240 -18.53 -7.49 3.21
C ARG A 240 -18.59 -6.22 2.38
N ILE A 241 -18.39 -6.36 1.07
CA ILE A 241 -18.61 -5.31 0.07
C ILE A 241 -20.04 -5.47 -0.43
N ILE A 242 -20.80 -4.39 -0.54
CA ILE A 242 -22.13 -4.40 -1.13
C ILE A 242 -22.12 -3.42 -2.30
N LEU A 243 -22.25 -3.95 -3.51
CA LEU A 243 -22.40 -3.16 -4.72
C LEU A 243 -23.89 -3.05 -5.03
N SER A 244 -24.45 -1.87 -4.82
CA SER A 244 -25.86 -1.56 -5.13
C SER A 244 -25.99 -0.99 -6.53
N GLY A 245 -27.07 -1.35 -7.21
CA GLY A 245 -27.39 -0.83 -8.54
C GLY A 245 -28.82 -1.14 -8.96
N ARG A 246 -29.22 -0.58 -10.10
CA ARG A 246 -30.50 -0.86 -10.73
C ARG A 246 -30.36 -2.03 -11.68
N TRP A 247 -31.17 -3.05 -11.47
CA TRP A 247 -31.24 -4.15 -12.43
C TRP A 247 -32.13 -3.74 -13.60
N LYS A 248 -31.61 -3.83 -14.82
CA LYS A 248 -32.37 -3.74 -16.05
C LYS A 248 -32.37 -5.08 -16.76
N ILE A 249 -33.52 -5.47 -17.28
CA ILE A 249 -33.60 -6.61 -18.19
C ILE A 249 -33.38 -6.05 -19.59
N ALA A 250 -32.37 -6.55 -20.31
CA ALA A 250 -32.16 -6.25 -21.72
C ALA A 250 -32.58 -7.47 -22.56
N GLY A 251 -33.56 -7.28 -23.44
CA GLY A 251 -34.17 -8.40 -24.17
C GLY A 251 -34.91 -9.40 -23.26
N ASP A 252 -35.07 -10.64 -23.73
CA ASP A 252 -35.77 -11.72 -23.02
C ASP A 252 -34.85 -12.57 -22.11
N LYS A 253 -33.53 -12.34 -22.14
CA LYS A 253 -32.54 -13.24 -21.52
C LYS A 253 -31.37 -12.56 -20.79
N GLU A 254 -31.25 -11.23 -20.80
CA GLU A 254 -30.12 -10.55 -20.15
C GLU A 254 -30.58 -9.72 -18.95
N LEU A 255 -29.88 -9.85 -17.82
CA LEU A 255 -30.13 -9.06 -16.61
C LEU A 255 -28.87 -8.24 -16.28
N ILE A 256 -28.92 -6.96 -16.60
CA ILE A 256 -27.87 -5.95 -16.45
C ILE A 256 -27.98 -5.31 -15.06
N LEU A 257 -26.89 -5.20 -14.31
CA LEU A 257 -26.82 -4.36 -13.11
C LEU A 257 -26.16 -3.02 -13.45
N GLU A 258 -26.92 -1.94 -13.47
CA GLU A 258 -26.38 -0.59 -13.61
C GLU A 258 -26.14 0.02 -12.24
N THR A 259 -24.88 0.18 -11.85
CA THR A 259 -24.50 0.92 -10.64
C THR A 259 -24.57 2.42 -10.91
N SER A 260 -25.17 3.20 -10.00
CA SER A 260 -25.48 4.62 -10.18
C SER A 260 -24.27 5.57 -10.22
N ASP A 261 -23.07 5.08 -9.88
CA ASP A 261 -21.97 5.95 -9.46
C ASP A 261 -20.82 6.06 -10.48
N ILE A 262 -21.05 5.71 -11.75
CA ILE A 262 -19.96 5.72 -12.75
C ILE A 262 -20.40 6.48 -14.00
N GLU A 263 -20.06 7.78 -14.05
CA GLU A 263 -20.19 8.65 -15.23
C GLU A 263 -19.36 8.14 -16.44
N GLU A 264 -18.58 7.08 -16.29
CA GLU A 264 -17.58 6.64 -17.27
C GLU A 264 -17.53 5.12 -17.59
N GLY A 265 -18.49 4.31 -17.17
CA GLY A 265 -18.52 2.88 -17.54
C GLY A 265 -19.29 1.99 -16.59
N GLY A 266 -20.55 1.71 -16.91
CA GLY A 266 -21.34 0.71 -16.18
C GLY A 266 -20.78 -0.69 -16.34
N VAL A 267 -20.95 -1.54 -15.33
CA VAL A 267 -20.63 -2.97 -15.42
C VAL A 267 -21.83 -3.70 -16.02
N ARG A 268 -21.80 -4.05 -17.31
CA ARG A 268 -22.87 -4.89 -17.88
C ARG A 268 -22.70 -6.33 -17.40
N LEU A 269 -23.52 -6.74 -16.43
CA LEU A 269 -23.69 -8.16 -16.06
C LEU A 269 -24.54 -8.86 -17.12
N LYS A 270 -24.01 -9.88 -17.79
CA LYS A 270 -24.83 -10.78 -18.63
C LYS A 270 -25.05 -12.09 -17.90
N LEU A 271 -26.31 -12.37 -17.59
CA LEU A 271 -26.77 -13.63 -17.01
C LEU A 271 -27.26 -14.58 -18.11
N THR A 272 -26.33 -15.28 -18.75
CA THR A 272 -26.68 -16.31 -19.72
C THR A 272 -27.17 -17.55 -18.97
N LYS A 273 -28.42 -17.95 -19.19
CA LYS A 273 -29.03 -19.16 -18.62
C LYS A 273 -28.76 -20.34 -19.55
N GLU A 274 -27.80 -21.21 -19.19
CA GLU A 274 -27.71 -22.53 -19.81
C GLU A 274 -28.54 -23.53 -19.00
N MET A 275 -29.51 -24.16 -19.67
CA MET A 275 -30.40 -25.16 -19.08
C MET A 275 -29.81 -26.54 -19.35
N PHE A 276 -29.21 -27.17 -18.33
CA PHE A 276 -28.82 -28.58 -18.39
C PHE A 276 -29.74 -29.38 -17.48
N ASP A 277 -30.75 -30.02 -18.08
CA ASP A 277 -31.64 -30.97 -17.40
C ASP A 277 -32.33 -30.41 -16.14
N LYS A 278 -31.76 -30.58 -14.93
CA LYS A 278 -32.24 -30.02 -13.63
C LYS A 278 -31.33 -28.96 -13.00
N ARG A 279 -30.41 -28.37 -13.77
CA ARG A 279 -29.44 -27.39 -13.28
C ARG A 279 -29.38 -26.19 -14.23
N GLY A 280 -29.63 -25.00 -13.67
CA GLY A 280 -29.39 -23.74 -14.37
C GLY A 280 -28.05 -23.17 -13.96
N MET A 281 -27.22 -22.80 -14.93
CA MET A 281 -26.05 -21.97 -14.69
C MET A 281 -26.35 -20.53 -15.12
N ALA A 282 -26.03 -19.57 -14.26
CA ALA A 282 -26.10 -18.15 -14.57
C ALA A 282 -24.71 -17.54 -14.45
N TYR A 283 -24.20 -16.93 -15.52
CA TYR A 283 -22.89 -16.29 -15.54
C TYR A 283 -22.99 -14.79 -15.24
N ILE A 284 -21.87 -14.13 -14.94
CA ILE A 284 -21.82 -12.68 -14.72
C ILE A 284 -20.73 -12.13 -15.64
N GLU A 285 -21.06 -11.86 -16.89
CA GLU A 285 -20.09 -11.22 -17.80
C GLU A 285 -19.88 -9.76 -17.40
N SER A 286 -18.76 -9.13 -17.73
CA SER A 286 -18.57 -7.69 -17.54
C SER A 286 -18.16 -7.09 -18.88
N VAL A 287 -18.98 -6.18 -19.40
CA VAL A 287 -18.58 -5.39 -20.58
C VAL A 287 -18.18 -4.00 -20.12
N ILE A 288 -16.95 -3.61 -20.39
CA ILE A 288 -16.42 -2.27 -20.11
C ILE A 288 -15.99 -1.65 -21.44
N ARG A 289 -16.70 -0.61 -21.89
CA ARG A 289 -16.37 0.23 -23.08
C ARG A 289 -15.98 -0.60 -24.32
N ASP A 290 -16.90 -1.43 -24.81
CA ASP A 290 -16.80 -2.18 -26.07
C ASP A 290 -15.63 -3.17 -26.21
N LYS A 291 -14.88 -3.43 -25.13
CA LYS A 291 -13.99 -4.59 -25.02
C LYS A 291 -14.68 -5.65 -24.19
N GLU A 292 -15.01 -6.77 -24.82
CA GLU A 292 -15.53 -7.95 -24.13
C GLU A 292 -14.43 -8.52 -23.22
N CYS A 293 -14.57 -8.32 -21.91
CA CYS A 293 -13.78 -9.01 -20.92
C CYS A 293 -14.63 -10.12 -20.32
N PHE A 294 -14.30 -11.37 -20.64
CA PHE A 294 -15.02 -12.52 -20.13
C PHE A 294 -14.68 -12.75 -18.66
N ILE A 295 -15.69 -12.61 -17.79
CA ILE A 295 -15.58 -12.93 -16.37
C ILE A 295 -16.60 -14.03 -16.06
N GLY A 296 -16.16 -15.28 -16.03
CA GLY A 296 -17.07 -16.41 -15.85
C GLY A 296 -17.36 -16.69 -14.37
N GLY A 297 -18.48 -16.19 -13.83
CA GLY A 297 -18.98 -16.59 -12.51
C GLY A 297 -20.33 -17.30 -12.56
N GLY A 298 -20.33 -18.64 -12.50
CA GLY A 298 -21.56 -19.45 -12.53
C GLY A 298 -22.26 -19.57 -11.17
N MET A 299 -23.56 -19.25 -11.11
CA MET A 299 -24.50 -19.70 -10.08
C MET A 299 -25.22 -20.95 -10.58
N THR A 300 -25.12 -22.06 -9.87
CA THR A 300 -25.93 -23.26 -10.13
C THR A 300 -27.17 -23.24 -9.25
N PHE A 301 -28.36 -23.28 -9.86
CA PHE A 301 -29.62 -23.50 -9.16
C PHE A 301 -30.29 -24.79 -9.65
N ARG A 302 -30.92 -25.50 -8.73
CA ARG A 302 -31.82 -26.62 -9.06
C ARG A 302 -33.24 -26.06 -9.15
N TRP A 303 -33.98 -26.46 -10.17
CA TRP A 303 -35.41 -26.22 -10.29
C TRP A 303 -36.15 -27.55 -10.27
#